data_AF-A0A3M0HZP1-F1
#
_entry.id   AF-A0A3M0HZP1-F1
#
_cell.length_a   1.000
_cell.length_b   1.000
_cell.length_c   1.000
_cell.angle_alpha   90.00
_cell.angle_beta   90.00
_cell.angle_gamma   90.00
#
_symmetry.space_group_name_H-M   'P 1'
#
loop_
_entity.id
_entity.type
_entity.pdbx_description
1 polymer ?
#
loop_
_entity_poly.entity_id
_entity_poly.type
_entity_poly.pdbx_seq_one_letter_code
_entity_poly.pdbx_strand_id
1 'polypeptide(L)' 'MDATTGRHVSTVQACRGFSYKHLTDPNLQRVSRIFYDAAAELLALLPDDPELTAALRKLREAKDCAVLLAAVEGVRTDG' A
#
# COMPACT_ATOMS: atom_id res chain seq x y z
N MET A 1 5.31 -6.62 6.64
CA MET A 1 5.00 -7.48 5.49
C MET A 1 6.13 -8.48 5.46
N ASP A 2 5.86 -9.79 5.45
CA ASP A 2 6.94 -10.79 5.56
C ASP A 2 7.95 -10.70 4.39
N ALA A 3 7.47 -10.18 3.25
CA ALA A 3 8.24 -9.92 2.03
C ALA A 3 9.35 -8.86 2.14
N THR A 4 9.50 -8.16 3.27
CA THR A 4 10.58 -7.17 3.47
C THR A 4 11.87 -7.76 4.03
N THR A 5 11.88 -9.06 4.35
CA THR A 5 13.04 -9.74 4.93
C THR A 5 14.21 -9.76 3.94
N GLY A 6 15.40 -9.31 4.36
CA GLY A 6 16.59 -9.24 3.52
C GLY A 6 16.61 -8.09 2.51
N ARG A 7 15.61 -7.19 2.53
CA ARG A 7 15.58 -5.99 1.69
C ARG A 7 16.38 -4.84 2.32
N HIS A 8 16.87 -3.95 1.47
CA HIS A 8 17.55 -2.73 1.81
C HIS A 8 16.65 -1.84 2.66
N VAL A 9 17.25 -1.12 3.60
CA VAL A 9 16.50 -0.31 4.57
C VAL A 9 15.54 0.66 3.90
N SER A 10 15.92 1.30 2.79
CA SER A 10 15.04 2.21 2.04
C SER A 10 13.77 1.53 1.51
N THR A 11 13.87 0.29 1.05
CA THR A 11 12.74 -0.52 0.58
C THR A 11 11.83 -0.85 1.76
N VAL A 12 12.39 -1.28 2.89
CA VAL A 12 11.63 -1.55 4.13
C VAL A 12 10.90 -0.29 4.62
N GLN A 13 11.56 0.86 4.58
CA GLN A 13 10.96 2.15 4.96
C GLN A 13 9.82 2.56 4.01
N ALA A 14 9.97 2.31 2.71
CA ALA A 14 8.91 2.60 1.73
C ALA A 14 7.64 1.76 1.96
N CYS A 15 7.78 0.57 2.56
CA CYS A 15 6.65 -0.30 2.90
C CYS A 15 5.85 0.15 4.13
N ARG A 16 6.32 1.16 4.87
CA ARG A 16 5.58 1.71 6.00
C ARG A 16 4.27 2.31 5.51
N GLY A 17 3.20 2.13 6.28
CA GLY A 17 1.88 2.67 5.95
C GLY A 17 1.00 1.76 5.08
N PHE A 18 1.50 0.66 4.50
CA PHE A 18 0.62 -0.27 3.76
C PHE A 18 -0.28 -1.13 4.65
N SER A 19 0.05 -1.31 5.94
CA SER A 19 -0.87 -1.98 6.87
C SER A 19 -2.22 -1.25 6.88
N TYR A 20 -3.31 -2.01 6.82
CA TYR A 20 -4.67 -1.48 6.76
C TYR A 20 -5.60 -2.03 7.85
N LYS A 21 -5.17 -3.09 8.56
CA LYS A 21 -5.98 -3.77 9.58
C LYS A 21 -6.34 -2.88 10.79
N HIS A 22 -5.66 -1.74 10.94
CA HIS A 22 -5.94 -0.77 11.99
C HIS A 22 -7.14 0.16 11.66
N LEU A 23 -7.56 0.22 10.39
CA LEU A 23 -8.71 1.01 9.98
C LEU A 23 -9.99 0.33 10.48
N THR A 24 -10.85 1.04 11.20
CA THR A 24 -12.08 0.46 11.77
C THR A 24 -13.19 0.30 10.73
N ASP A 25 -13.22 1.14 9.70
CA ASP A 25 -14.20 1.08 8.63
C ASP A 25 -13.82 0.00 7.58
N PRO A 26 -14.68 -1.02 7.35
CA PRO A 26 -14.45 -2.06 6.34
C PRO A 26 -14.29 -1.54 4.91
N ASN A 27 -14.93 -0.43 4.55
CA ASN A 27 -14.78 0.19 3.24
C ASN A 27 -13.39 0.80 3.05
N LEU A 28 -12.85 1.44 4.09
CA LEU A 28 -11.49 1.97 4.06
C LEU A 28 -10.45 0.83 4.04
N GLN A 29 -10.71 -0.26 4.77
CA GLN A 29 -9.89 -1.47 4.64
C GLN A 29 -9.92 -2.02 3.22
N ARG A 30 -11.09 -2.10 2.58
CA ARG A 30 -11.26 -2.58 1.20
C ARG A 30 -10.45 -1.74 0.21
N VAL A 31 -10.53 -0.41 0.30
CA VAL A 31 -9.75 0.51 -0.56
C VAL A 31 -8.25 0.37 -0.29
N SER A 32 -7.84 0.42 0.99
CA SER A 32 -6.43 0.34 1.35
C SER A 32 -5.80 -1.02 1.00
N ARG A 33 -6.58 -2.10 0.96
CA ARG A 33 -6.11 -3.45 0.62
C ARG A 33 -5.58 -3.54 -0.81
N ILE A 34 -6.16 -2.82 -1.76
CA ILE A 34 -5.70 -2.78 -3.17
C ILE A 34 -4.20 -2.46 -3.22
N PHE A 35 -3.78 -1.45 -2.45
CA PHE A 35 -2.41 -0.97 -2.41
C PHE A 35 -1.50 -1.89 -1.60
N TYR A 36 -2.01 -2.53 -0.54
CA TYR A 36 -1.25 -3.54 0.21
C TYR A 36 -0.92 -4.75 -0.68
N ASP A 37 -1.91 -5.26 -1.39
CA ASP A 37 -1.75 -6.43 -2.27
C ASP A 37 -0.79 -6.07 -3.42
N ALA A 38 -0.95 -4.91 -4.06
CA ALA A 38 -0.02 -4.44 -5.09
C ALA A 38 1.43 -4.27 -4.57
N ALA A 39 1.62 -3.72 -3.37
CA ALA A 39 2.95 -3.60 -2.77
C ALA A 39 3.58 -4.96 -2.48
N ALA A 40 2.77 -5.93 -2.02
CA ALA A 40 3.22 -7.31 -1.78
C ALA A 40 3.67 -7.98 -3.08
N GLU A 41 2.92 -7.83 -4.17
CA GLU A 41 3.27 -8.36 -5.50
C GLU A 41 4.55 -7.72 -6.04
N LEU A 42 4.71 -6.40 -5.94
CA LEU A 42 5.95 -5.73 -6.36
C LEU A 42 7.17 -6.23 -5.58
N LEU A 43 7.04 -6.42 -4.26
CA LEU A 43 8.09 -6.99 -3.42
C LEU A 43 8.37 -8.46 -3.74
N ALA A 44 7.43 -9.21 -4.29
CA ALA A 44 7.65 -10.61 -4.69
C ALA A 44 8.34 -10.69 -6.06
N LEU A 45 7.96 -9.83 -7.00
CA LEU A 45 8.37 -9.92 -8.40
C LEU A 45 9.69 -9.21 -8.70
N LEU A 46 10.04 -8.16 -7.96
CA LEU A 46 11.14 -7.26 -8.34
C LEU A 46 12.39 -7.42 -7.45
N PRO A 47 13.59 -7.23 -8.05
CA PRO A 47 14.82 -7.17 -7.29
C PRO A 47 14.86 -5.94 -6.38
N ASP A 48 15.77 -5.94 -5.42
CA ASP A 48 15.92 -4.85 -4.47
C ASP A 48 16.70 -3.69 -5.09
N ASP A 49 15.98 -2.87 -5.84
CA ASP A 49 16.50 -1.79 -6.67
C ASP A 49 15.92 -0.43 -6.22
N PRO A 50 16.65 0.70 -6.39
CA PRO A 50 16.11 2.02 -6.14
C PRO A 50 14.76 2.31 -6.81
N GLU A 51 14.50 1.76 -7.99
CA GLU A 51 13.23 1.91 -8.69
C GLU A 51 12.07 1.18 -8.00
N LEU A 52 12.33 0.01 -7.38
CA LEU A 52 11.33 -0.65 -6.53
C LEU A 52 10.99 0.24 -5.32
N THR A 53 12.00 0.83 -4.68
CA THR A 53 11.78 1.78 -3.58
C THR A 53 10.95 2.99 -4.05
N ALA A 54 11.26 3.53 -5.23
CA ALA A 54 10.53 4.66 -5.80
C ALA A 54 9.08 4.29 -6.15
N ALA A 55 8.84 3.11 -6.70
CA ALA A 55 7.51 2.58 -7.00
C ALA A 55 6.67 2.41 -5.72
N LEU A 56 7.24 1.83 -4.66
CA LEU A 56 6.55 1.64 -3.38
C LEU A 56 6.17 2.97 -2.71
N ARG A 57 7.02 4.01 -2.80
CA ARG A 57 6.69 5.35 -2.28
C ARG A 57 5.51 5.97 -3.02
N LYS A 58 5.54 5.93 -4.36
CA LYS A 58 4.44 6.44 -5.19
C LYS A 58 3.14 5.69 -4.93
N LEU A 59 3.22 4.36 -4.75
CA LEU A 59 2.06 3.54 -4.44
C LEU A 59 1.48 3.89 -3.06
N ARG A 60 2.33 4.22 -2.07
CA ARG A 60 1.87 4.70 -0.76
C ARG A 60 1.15 6.04 -0.86
N GLU A 61 1.70 7.00 -1.61
CA GLU A 61 1.05 8.29 -1.84
C GLU A 61 -0.32 8.11 -2.52
N ALA A 62 -0.39 7.23 -3.53
CA ALA A 62 -1.65 6.88 -4.17
C ALA A 62 -2.66 6.24 -3.20
N LYS A 63 -2.19 5.38 -2.29
CA LYS A 63 -3.02 4.80 -1.22
C LYS A 63 -3.62 5.89 -0.35
N ASP A 64 -2.79 6.83 0.11
CA ASP A 64 -3.23 7.88 1.02
C ASP A 64 -4.29 8.77 0.34
N CYS A 65 -4.10 9.14 -0.93
CA CYS A 65 -5.13 9.85 -1.70
C CYS A 65 -6.44 9.06 -1.82
N ALA A 66 -6.38 7.76 -2.14
CA ALA A 66 -7.57 6.93 -2.32
C ALA A 66 -8.32 6.70 -1.00
N VAL A 67 -7.61 6.45 0.10
CA VAL A 67 -8.20 6.27 1.43
C VAL A 67 -8.77 7.59 1.94
N LEU A 68 -8.11 8.72 1.71
CA LEU A 68 -8.63 10.05 2.04
C LEU A 68 -9.96 10.32 1.33
N LEU A 69 -10.02 10.09 0.02
CA LEU A 69 -11.25 10.27 -0.75
C LEU A 69 -12.37 9.36 -0.23
N ALA A 70 -12.07 8.08 0.00
CA ALA A 70 -13.05 7.13 0.53
C ALA A 70 -13.54 7.51 1.95
N ALA A 71 -12.70 8.15 2.77
CA ALA A 71 -13.07 8.60 4.10
C ALA A 71 -13.97 9.85 4.09
N VAL A 72 -13.82 10.72 3.08
CA VAL A 72 -14.59 11.97 2.98
C VAL A 72 -15.89 11.77 2.20
N GLU A 73 -15.84 11.01 1.10
CA GLU A 73 -16.97 10.85 0.16
C GLU A 73 -17.66 9.48 0.27
N GLY A 74 -17.05 8.52 0.98
CA GLY A 74 -17.50 7.13 0.99
C GLY A 74 -17.02 6.34 -0.24
N VAL A 75 -17.41 5.06 -0.29
CA VAL A 75 -17.13 4.16 -1.42
C VAL A 75 -18.41 3.97 -2.25
N ARG A 76 -18.26 3.99 -3.57
CA ARG A 76 -19.35 3.69 -4.52
C ARG A 76 -19.92 2.29 -4.27
N THR A 77 -21.25 2.20 -4.18
CA THR A 77 -22.01 0.96 -3.94
C THR A 77 -22.73 0.45 -5.18
N ASP A 78 -22.67 1.22 -6.27
CA ASP A 78 -23.20 0.95 -7.59
C ASP A 78 -22.23 0.10 -8.40
N GLY A 79 -22.46 -1.22 -8.38
CA GLY A 79 -21.79 -2.25 -9.17
C GLY A 79 -22.68 -3.47 -9.37
#